data_AF-A0A221V0H5-F1
#
_entry.id   AF-A0A221V0H5-F1
#
_cell.length_a   1.000
_cell.length_b   1.000
_cell.length_c   1.000
_cell.angle_alpha   90.00
_cell.angle_beta   90.00
_cell.angle_gamma   90.00
#
_symmetry.space_group_name_H-M   'P 1'
#
loop_
_entity.id
_entity.type
_entity.pdbx_description
1 polymer ?
#
loop_
_entity_poly.entity_id
_entity_poly.type
_entity_poly.pdbx_seq_one_letter_code
_entity_poly.pdbx_strand_id
1 'polypeptide(L)'
;MKRFLTAIFLISTLTLCSQTDKIIGEYFLELGNEKHQIKYRLNLNSDWTFDFHSYTNHQNGIPPIVHKYGKGTWSVDGKVVSFITNEEKDFDEKYTLDFNASKARFITKPSRDKTDRIIKTRLKFYESEIFWIEGLDIFKT
;
A
#
# COMPACT_ATOMS: atom_id res chain seq x y z
N MET A 1 -43.70 18.93 6.01
CA MET A 1 -42.27 18.92 6.41
C MET A 1 -41.74 17.48 6.58
N LYS A 2 -41.82 16.63 5.55
CA LYS A 2 -41.28 15.24 5.60
C LYS A 2 -40.33 14.89 4.43
N ARG A 3 -40.19 15.78 3.43
CA ARG A 3 -39.36 15.54 2.24
C ARG A 3 -38.01 16.29 2.24
N PHE A 4 -37.79 17.17 3.22
CA PHE A 4 -36.52 17.90 3.35
C PHE A 4 -35.46 17.15 4.18
N LEU A 5 -35.86 16.14 4.97
CA LEU A 5 -34.95 15.36 5.80
C LEU A 5 -34.18 14.28 5.02
N THR A 6 -34.71 13.79 3.89
CA THR A 6 -34.04 12.77 3.07
C THR A 6 -32.88 13.32 2.23
N ALA A 7 -32.86 14.62 1.91
CA ALA A 7 -31.79 15.23 1.12
C ALA A 7 -30.48 15.41 1.92
N ILE A 8 -30.57 15.60 3.24
CA ILE A 8 -29.40 15.86 4.10
C ILE A 8 -28.58 14.58 4.33
N PHE A 9 -29.21 13.41 4.32
CA PHE A 9 -28.51 12.13 4.50
C PHE A 9 -27.62 11.77 3.29
N LEU A 10 -28.01 12.20 2.08
CA LEU A 10 -27.29 11.87 0.84
C LEU A 10 -25.96 12.63 0.66
N ILE A 11 -25.81 13.79 1.31
CA ILE A 11 -24.61 14.64 1.15
C ILE A 11 -23.46 14.14 2.03
N SER A 12 -23.75 13.41 3.11
CA SER A 12 -22.74 12.96 4.07
C SER A 12 -21.79 11.88 3.55
N THR A 13 -22.21 11.05 2.58
CA THR A 13 -21.38 9.97 2.03
C THR A 13 -20.39 10.42 0.95
N LEU A 14 -20.53 11.64 0.40
CA LEU A 14 -19.71 12.11 -0.72
C LEU A 14 -18.36 12.71 -0.31
N THR A 15 -18.15 13.01 0.96
CA THR A 15 -16.92 13.71 1.43
C THR A 15 -15.75 12.76 1.75
N LEU A 16 -15.99 11.46 1.85
CA LEU A 16 -14.96 10.47 2.19
C LEU A 16 -14.08 10.08 0.99
N CYS A 17 -14.58 10.17 -0.25
CA CYS A 17 -13.84 9.72 -1.44
C CYS A 17 -12.59 10.56 -1.76
N SER A 18 -12.56 11.85 -1.39
CA SER A 18 -11.48 12.77 -1.80
C SER A 18 -10.11 12.45 -1.17
N GLN A 19 -10.08 11.79 -0.01
CA GLN A 19 -8.81 11.44 0.66
C GLN A 19 -8.22 10.15 0.10
N THR A 20 -9.07 9.22 -0.31
CA THR A 20 -8.70 7.92 -0.88
C THR A 20 -8.03 8.04 -2.24
N ASP A 21 -8.50 8.95 -3.10
CA ASP A 21 -7.95 9.17 -4.44
C ASP A 21 -6.44 9.51 -4.41
N LYS A 22 -5.97 10.15 -3.34
CA LYS A 22 -4.56 10.48 -3.16
C LYS A 22 -3.70 9.28 -2.76
N ILE A 23 -4.30 8.23 -2.20
CA ILE A 23 -3.62 7.02 -1.72
C ILE A 23 -3.54 5.98 -2.84
N ILE A 24 -4.61 5.82 -3.63
CA ILE A 24 -4.66 4.89 -4.79
C ILE A 24 -3.49 5.11 -5.75
N GLY A 25 -2.89 4.02 -6.23
CA GLY A 25 -1.83 4.04 -7.24
C GLY A 25 -0.65 3.13 -6.90
N GLU A 26 0.40 3.26 -7.72
CA GLU A 26 1.59 2.42 -7.65
C GLU A 26 2.64 3.01 -6.70
N TYR A 27 3.26 2.11 -5.95
CA TYR A 27 4.36 2.38 -5.04
C TYR A 27 5.53 1.46 -5.35
N PHE A 28 6.74 2.00 -5.22
CA PHE A 28 7.96 1.32 -5.60
C PHE A 28 9.10 1.62 -4.62
N LEU A 29 9.95 0.62 -4.42
CA LEU A 29 11.26 0.78 -3.80
C LEU A 29 12.26 -0.13 -4.50
N GLU A 30 13.42 0.42 -4.84
CA GLU A 30 14.57 -0.32 -5.33
C GLU A 30 15.75 -0.12 -4.39
N LEU A 31 16.38 -1.23 -4.02
CA LEU A 31 17.52 -1.29 -3.12
C LEU A 31 18.65 -2.08 -3.79
N GLY A 32 19.88 -1.73 -3.42
CA GLY A 32 21.07 -2.46 -3.82
C GLY A 32 21.66 -2.05 -5.17
N ASN A 33 22.26 -3.01 -5.88
CA ASN A 33 23.00 -2.82 -7.13
C ASN A 33 22.83 -4.04 -8.06
N GLU A 34 23.50 -4.05 -9.21
CA GLU A 34 23.41 -5.12 -10.21
C GLU A 34 23.70 -6.54 -9.69
N LYS A 35 24.49 -6.68 -8.62
CA LYS A 35 24.86 -7.99 -8.03
C LYS A 35 23.92 -8.44 -6.93
N HIS A 36 23.31 -7.49 -6.22
CA HIS A 36 22.36 -7.73 -5.15
C HIS A 36 21.29 -6.64 -5.21
N GLN A 37 20.15 -6.95 -5.81
CA GLN A 37 19.05 -6.04 -6.04
C GLN A 37 17.79 -6.55 -5.37
N ILE A 38 17.05 -5.65 -4.74
CA ILE A 38 15.70 -5.91 -4.25
C ILE A 38 14.77 -4.84 -4.79
N LYS A 39 13.65 -5.27 -5.35
CA LYS A 39 12.60 -4.41 -5.89
C LYS A 39 11.28 -4.77 -5.25
N TYR A 40 10.59 -3.76 -4.73
CA TYR A 40 9.24 -3.90 -4.20
C TYR A 40 8.28 -3.08 -5.05
N ARG A 41 7.16 -3.68 -5.43
CA ARG A 41 6.03 -3.01 -6.09
C ARG A 41 4.78 -3.28 -5.27
N LEU A 42 4.03 -2.23 -4.97
CA LEU A 42 2.71 -2.32 -4.38
C LEU A 42 1.76 -1.47 -5.21
N ASN A 43 0.64 -2.04 -5.64
CA ASN A 43 -0.44 -1.31 -6.27
C ASN A 43 -1.65 -1.27 -5.34
N LEU A 44 -2.14 -0.08 -5.02
CA LEU A 44 -3.41 0.11 -4.31
C LEU A 44 -4.49 0.46 -5.34
N ASN A 45 -5.35 -0.51 -5.66
CA ASN A 45 -6.37 -0.38 -6.70
C ASN A 45 -7.59 0.42 -6.19
N SER A 46 -8.33 1.04 -7.11
CA SER A 46 -9.54 1.82 -6.80
C SER A 46 -10.75 0.99 -6.38
N ASP A 47 -10.70 -0.33 -6.57
CA ASP A 47 -11.70 -1.31 -6.14
C ASP A 47 -11.41 -1.89 -4.75
N TRP A 48 -10.51 -1.25 -3.99
CA TRP A 48 -10.10 -1.65 -2.64
C TRP A 48 -9.28 -2.95 -2.57
N THR A 49 -8.76 -3.41 -3.70
CA THR A 49 -7.79 -4.51 -3.74
C THR A 49 -6.35 -3.99 -3.81
N PHE A 50 -5.39 -4.83 -3.44
CA PHE A 50 -3.98 -4.54 -3.65
C PHE A 50 -3.23 -5.73 -4.23
N ASP A 51 -2.13 -5.42 -4.92
CA ASP A 51 -1.15 -6.39 -5.41
C ASP A 51 0.25 -5.98 -4.94
N PHE A 52 1.00 -6.92 -4.39
CA PHE A 52 2.37 -6.75 -3.97
C PHE A 52 3.29 -7.75 -4.69
N HIS A 53 4.44 -7.26 -5.12
CA HIS A 53 5.51 -8.07 -5.70
C HIS A 53 6.86 -7.67 -5.10
N SER A 54 7.55 -8.63 -4.50
CA SER A 54 8.96 -8.56 -4.17
C SER A 54 9.77 -9.37 -5.18
N TYR A 55 10.72 -8.71 -5.81
CA TYR A 55 11.76 -9.33 -6.65
C TYR A 55 13.10 -9.16 -5.94
N THR A 56 13.82 -10.27 -5.77
CA THR A 56 15.20 -10.26 -5.29
C THR A 56 16.08 -10.94 -6.32
N ASN A 57 17.20 -10.30 -6.66
CA ASN A 57 18.27 -10.89 -7.46
C ASN A 57 19.57 -10.78 -6.69
N HIS A 58 20.09 -11.92 -6.27
CA HIS A 58 21.38 -12.04 -5.64
C HIS A 58 22.22 -13.01 -6.48
N GLN A 59 23.21 -12.50 -7.21
CA GLN A 59 23.96 -13.30 -8.19
C GLN A 59 24.60 -14.57 -7.60
N ASN A 60 24.99 -14.53 -6.33
CA ASN A 60 25.59 -15.66 -5.62
C ASN A 60 24.58 -16.45 -4.76
N GLY A 61 23.30 -16.08 -4.80
CA GLY A 61 22.23 -16.80 -4.12
C GLY A 61 21.84 -18.08 -4.84
N ILE A 62 21.26 -19.03 -4.11
CA ILE A 62 20.67 -20.25 -4.68
C ILE A 62 19.23 -20.37 -4.14
N PRO A 63 18.19 -20.11 -4.96
CA PRO A 63 18.27 -19.60 -6.32
C PRO A 63 18.75 -18.12 -6.36
N PRO A 64 19.37 -17.67 -7.46
CA PRO A 64 19.79 -16.27 -7.58
C PRO A 64 18.61 -15.30 -7.58
N ILE A 65 17.50 -15.72 -8.19
CA ILE A 65 16.30 -14.91 -8.34
C ILE A 65 15.19 -15.52 -7.48
N VAL A 66 14.57 -14.67 -6.67
CA VAL A 66 13.41 -15.02 -5.83
C VAL A 66 12.29 -14.03 -6.10
N HIS A 67 11.10 -14.56 -6.31
CA HIS A 67 9.86 -13.78 -6.43
C HIS A 67 8.94 -14.13 -5.25
N LYS A 68 8.33 -13.11 -4.65
CA LYS A 68 7.28 -13.29 -3.65
C LYS A 68 6.13 -12.35 -3.95
N TYR A 69 4.90 -12.85 -3.83
CA TYR A 69 3.70 -12.11 -4.19
C TYR A 69 2.69 -12.14 -3.05
N GLY A 70 1.99 -11.04 -2.85
CA GLY A 70 0.85 -10.92 -1.95
C GLY A 70 -0.28 -10.18 -2.64
N LYS A 71 -1.52 -10.51 -2.29
CA LYS A 71 -2.71 -9.78 -2.74
C LYS A 71 -3.75 -9.79 -1.63
N GLY A 72 -4.78 -8.98 -1.80
CA GLY A 72 -5.90 -8.94 -0.87
C GLY A 72 -6.63 -7.62 -0.96
N THR A 73 -7.17 -7.17 0.16
CA THR A 73 -7.90 -5.91 0.26
C THR A 73 -7.19 -4.92 1.15
N TRP A 74 -7.47 -3.63 0.94
CA TRP A 74 -6.97 -2.57 1.78
C TRP A 74 -8.07 -1.60 2.15
N SER A 75 -7.88 -0.93 3.28
CA SER A 75 -8.77 0.13 3.77
C SER A 75 -7.94 1.29 4.31
N VAL A 76 -8.59 2.44 4.49
CA VAL A 76 -7.94 3.64 5.05
C VAL A 76 -8.78 4.22 6.18
N ASP A 77 -8.11 4.53 7.29
CA ASP A 77 -8.62 5.40 8.34
C ASP A 77 -7.64 6.57 8.55
N GLY A 78 -8.06 7.77 8.16
CA GLY A 78 -7.23 8.97 8.14
C GLY A 78 -5.98 8.81 7.26
N LYS A 79 -4.84 8.50 7.88
CA LYS A 79 -3.55 8.26 7.18
C LYS A 79 -3.03 6.84 7.34
N VAL A 80 -3.79 5.97 7.99
CA VAL A 80 -3.42 4.57 8.22
C VAL A 80 -4.06 3.74 7.14
N VAL A 81 -3.24 3.06 6.35
CA VAL A 81 -3.64 2.06 5.36
C VAL A 81 -3.49 0.70 6.02
N SER A 82 -4.58 -0.06 6.11
CA SER A 82 -4.59 -1.41 6.67
C SER A 82 -4.78 -2.42 5.55
N PHE A 83 -4.01 -3.50 5.59
CA PHE A 83 -4.02 -4.57 4.62
C PHE A 83 -4.63 -5.82 5.24
N ILE A 84 -5.42 -6.54 4.44
CA ILE A 84 -6.03 -7.81 4.82
C ILE A 84 -5.83 -8.78 3.67
N THR A 85 -5.29 -9.94 4.00
CA THR A 85 -5.20 -11.09 3.10
C THR A 85 -6.05 -12.20 3.67
N ASN A 86 -6.90 -12.80 2.84
CA ASN A 86 -7.72 -13.94 3.19
C ASN A 86 -7.10 -15.21 2.57
N GLU A 87 -6.58 -16.11 3.40
CA GLU A 87 -5.89 -17.32 2.92
C GLU A 87 -6.70 -18.15 1.91
N GLU A 88 -8.02 -18.26 2.08
CA GLU A 88 -8.86 -19.08 1.19
C GLU A 88 -9.07 -18.47 -0.21
N LYS A 89 -9.02 -17.13 -0.33
CA LYS A 89 -9.35 -16.40 -1.57
C LYS A 89 -8.14 -15.79 -2.25
N ASP A 90 -7.21 -15.32 -1.44
CA ASP A 90 -6.08 -14.51 -1.87
C ASP A 90 -4.79 -15.33 -2.01
N PHE A 91 -4.74 -16.57 -1.47
CA PHE A 91 -3.59 -17.44 -1.71
C PHE A 91 -3.80 -18.34 -2.92
N ASP A 92 -2.72 -18.55 -3.65
CA ASP A 92 -2.61 -19.53 -4.72
C ASP A 92 -1.13 -19.94 -4.88
N GLU A 93 -0.80 -20.71 -5.93
CA GLU A 93 0.58 -21.14 -6.18
C GLU A 93 1.58 -19.96 -6.32
N LYS A 94 1.11 -18.79 -6.73
CA LYS A 94 1.92 -17.58 -6.94
C LYS A 94 1.85 -16.64 -5.73
N TYR A 95 0.65 -16.37 -5.21
CA TYR A 95 0.40 -15.44 -4.13
C TYR A 95 0.44 -16.16 -2.78
N THR A 96 1.50 -15.89 -2.01
CA THR A 96 1.85 -16.65 -0.79
C THR A 96 2.21 -15.77 0.40
N LEU A 97 2.33 -14.45 0.21
CA LEU A 97 2.62 -13.52 1.28
C LEU A 97 1.35 -13.12 2.02
N ASP A 98 1.37 -13.30 3.34
CA ASP A 98 0.31 -12.86 4.22
C ASP A 98 0.50 -11.41 4.66
N PHE A 99 -0.34 -10.50 4.15
CA PHE A 99 -0.38 -9.12 4.62
C PHE A 99 -1.46 -8.89 5.69
N ASN A 100 -2.12 -9.94 6.19
CA ASN A 100 -3.12 -9.81 7.24
C ASN A 100 -2.56 -9.02 8.44
N ALA A 101 -3.39 -8.12 8.96
CA ALA A 101 -3.05 -7.17 10.01
C ALA A 101 -1.87 -6.21 9.71
N SER A 102 -1.30 -6.20 8.51
CA SER A 102 -0.24 -5.25 8.16
C SER A 102 -0.79 -3.84 8.06
N LYS A 103 -0.02 -2.85 8.55
CA LYS A 103 -0.39 -1.44 8.51
C LYS A 103 0.74 -0.55 8.03
N ALA A 104 0.37 0.42 7.21
CA ALA A 104 1.27 1.45 6.73
C ALA A 104 0.70 2.84 6.95
N ARG A 105 1.56 3.83 7.17
CA ARG A 105 1.18 5.24 7.23
C ARG A 105 1.41 5.90 5.89
N PHE A 106 0.37 6.51 5.33
CA PHE A 106 0.47 7.37 4.16
C PHE A 106 1.10 8.73 4.55
N ILE A 107 2.22 9.05 3.93
CA ILE A 107 2.98 10.27 4.16
C ILE A 107 3.07 11.01 2.84
N THR A 108 2.58 12.24 2.82
CA THR A 108 2.69 13.17 1.71
C THR A 108 2.87 14.59 2.25
N LYS A 109 3.33 15.52 1.40
CA LYS A 109 3.47 16.92 1.78
C LYS A 109 2.10 17.48 2.17
N PRO A 110 1.94 18.05 3.39
CA PRO A 110 0.68 18.68 3.77
C PRO A 110 0.38 19.84 2.82
N SER A 111 -0.88 20.00 2.39
CA SER A 111 -1.29 21.12 1.53
C SER A 111 -1.06 22.50 2.16
N ARG A 112 -0.97 22.55 3.51
CA ARG A 112 -0.71 23.76 4.28
C ARG A 112 0.79 24.08 4.42
N ASP A 113 1.66 23.12 4.12
CA ASP A 113 3.11 23.31 4.16
C ASP A 113 3.57 24.03 2.88
N LYS A 114 3.91 25.31 3.03
CA LYS A 114 4.38 26.18 1.94
C LYS A 114 5.90 26.25 1.82
N THR A 115 6.65 25.50 2.64
CA THR A 115 8.12 25.50 2.58
C THR A 115 8.62 24.81 1.32
N ASP A 116 9.86 25.05 0.92
CA ASP A 116 10.47 24.39 -0.24
C ASP A 116 10.92 22.95 0.05
N ARG A 117 10.59 22.40 1.23
CA ARG A 117 10.93 21.03 1.58
C ARG A 117 10.25 20.05 0.62
N ILE A 118 11.05 19.13 0.08
CA ILE A 118 10.59 18.01 -0.74
C ILE A 118 10.23 16.86 0.20
N ILE A 119 8.94 16.53 0.28
CA ILE A 119 8.42 15.34 0.96
C ILE A 119 7.91 14.39 -0.12
N LYS A 120 8.67 13.32 -0.38
CA LYS A 120 8.23 12.28 -1.32
C LYS A 120 7.03 11.55 -0.74
N THR A 121 5.98 11.40 -1.55
CA THR A 121 4.80 10.61 -1.16
C THR A 121 5.21 9.15 -0.99
N ARG A 122 4.87 8.55 0.14
CA ARG A 122 5.26 7.19 0.50
C ARG A 122 4.27 6.51 1.43
N LEU A 123 4.34 5.19 1.48
CA LEU A 123 3.78 4.37 2.55
C LEU A 123 4.93 3.90 3.44
N LYS A 124 4.79 4.13 4.74
CA LYS A 124 5.70 3.61 5.76
C LYS A 124 5.03 2.47 6.49
N PHE A 125 5.43 1.24 6.23
CA PHE A 125 4.98 0.07 7.00
C PHE A 125 5.54 0.16 8.42
N TYR A 126 4.68 0.01 9.41
CA TYR A 126 5.07 0.05 10.83
C TYR A 126 4.57 -1.17 11.62
N GLU A 127 3.78 -2.02 10.98
CA GLU A 127 3.23 -3.25 11.56
C GLU A 127 3.07 -4.25 10.41
N SER A 128 3.69 -5.43 10.49
CA SER A 128 3.53 -6.54 9.55
C SER A 128 4.16 -7.79 10.14
N GLU A 129 3.54 -8.96 9.93
CA GLU A 129 4.16 -10.24 10.26
C GLU A 129 5.28 -10.61 9.26
N ILE A 130 5.27 -9.99 8.08
CA ILE A 130 6.36 -10.11 7.10
C ILE A 130 7.53 -9.25 7.59
N PHE A 131 8.50 -9.88 8.24
CA PHE A 131 9.58 -9.18 8.95
C PHE A 131 10.38 -8.18 8.10
N TRP A 132 10.55 -8.42 6.79
CA TRP A 132 11.28 -7.52 5.90
C TRP A 132 10.43 -6.36 5.36
N ILE A 133 9.13 -6.33 5.67
CA ILE A 133 8.21 -5.25 5.33
C ILE A 133 8.02 -4.30 6.51
N GLU A 134 8.08 -4.78 7.75
CA GLU A 134 8.01 -3.90 8.91
C GLU A 134 9.14 -2.85 8.88
N GLY A 135 8.78 -1.57 8.98
CA GLY A 135 9.72 -0.45 8.88
C GLY A 135 10.04 0.01 7.45
N LEU A 136 9.55 -0.68 6.42
CA LEU A 136 9.83 -0.37 5.01
C LEU A 136 9.11 0.91 4.55
N ASP A 137 9.84 1.79 3.87
CA ASP A 137 9.30 2.93 3.14
C ASP A 137 9.21 2.59 1.64
N ILE A 138 8.02 2.63 1.05
CA ILE A 138 7.82 2.50 -0.40
C ILE A 138 7.23 3.79 -0.97
N PHE A 139 7.73 4.24 -2.12
CA PHE A 139 7.48 5.59 -2.65
C PHE A 139 6.48 5.56 -3.79
N LYS A 140 5.56 6.50 -3.82
CA LYS A 140 4.58 6.62 -4.90
C LYS A 140 5.26 7.05 -6.21
N THR A 141 4.89 6.40 -7.31
CA THR A 141 5.35 6.73 -8.68
C THR A 141 4.60 7.94 -9.23
#